data_AF-A0A7J6UY51-F1
#
_entry.id   AF-A0A7J6UY51-F1
#
_cell.length_a   1.000
_cell.length_b   1.000
_cell.length_c   1.000
_cell.angle_alpha   90.00
_cell.angle_beta   90.00
_cell.angle_gamma   90.00
#
_symmetry.space_group_name_H-M   'P 1'
#
loop_
_entity.id
_entity.type
_entity.pdbx_description
1 polymer ?
#
loop_
_entity_poly.entity_id
_entity_poly.type
_entity_poly.pdbx_seq_one_letter_code
_entity_poly.pdbx_strand_id
1 'polypeptide(L)'
;MLESAANIQEQLNSCLDSYLMLVADGYHANEAFNKKDYTGMLVNGQAISAGATKCEDVFKASPSPSYLTDRNLKMAILGQMIATMSTKFN
;
A
#
# COMPACT_ATOMS: atom_id res chain seq x y z
N MET A 1 7.17 -17.66 28.36
CA MET A 1 6.61 -17.23 27.06
C MET A 1 5.76 -15.98 27.31
N LEU A 2 6.36 -14.80 27.18
CA LEU A 2 5.73 -13.48 27.44
C LEU A 2 6.03 -12.46 26.30
N GLU A 3 6.58 -12.91 25.17
CA GLU A 3 7.03 -12.03 24.07
C GLU A 3 5.93 -11.61 23.08
N SER A 4 4.66 -11.99 23.31
CA SER A 4 3.61 -11.83 22.29
C SER A 4 3.04 -10.41 22.13
N ALA A 5 3.31 -9.48 23.06
CA ALA A 5 2.78 -8.12 23.00
C ALA A 5 3.74 -7.11 22.33
N ALA A 6 5.06 -7.28 22.47
CA ALA A 6 6.04 -6.38 21.87
C ALA A 6 6.15 -6.57 20.34
N ASN A 7 6.08 -7.82 19.88
CA ASN A 7 6.19 -8.16 18.46
C ASN A 7 5.05 -7.54 17.63
N ILE A 8 3.81 -7.62 18.11
CA ILE A 8 2.67 -7.06 17.35
C ILE A 8 2.71 -5.53 17.27
N GLN A 9 3.23 -4.83 18.27
CA GLN A 9 3.37 -3.38 18.23
C GLN A 9 4.39 -2.94 17.17
N GLU A 10 5.54 -3.61 17.10
CA GLU A 10 6.57 -3.33 16.07
C GLU A 10 6.06 -3.66 14.66
N GLN A 11 5.30 -4.75 14.52
CA GLN A 11 4.66 -5.11 13.26
C GLN A 11 3.65 -4.05 12.82
N LEU A 12 2.80 -3.58 13.74
CA LEU A 12 1.82 -2.53 13.47
C LEU A 12 2.48 -1.18 13.14
N ASN A 13 3.58 -0.82 13.81
CA ASN A 13 4.35 0.38 13.49
C ASN A 13 4.93 0.31 12.07
N SER A 14 5.47 -0.83 11.66
CA SER A 14 5.99 -1.04 10.29
C SER A 14 4.88 -0.94 9.24
N CYS A 15 3.67 -1.38 9.57
CA CYS A 15 2.49 -1.19 8.73
C CYS A 15 2.05 0.27 8.63
N LEU A 16 2.11 1.01 9.74
CA LEU A 16 1.77 2.43 9.78
C LEU A 16 2.70 3.24 8.86
N ASP A 17 4.01 2.97 8.90
CA ASP A 17 4.98 3.63 8.01
C ASP A 17 4.66 3.36 6.54
N SER A 18 4.28 2.11 6.24
CA SER A 18 3.86 1.73 4.88
C SER A 18 2.59 2.48 4.47
N TYR A 19 1.62 2.66 5.37
CA TYR A 19 0.39 3.40 5.09
C TYR A 19 0.60 4.91 4.91
N LEU A 20 1.55 5.51 5.63
CA LEU A 20 1.93 6.91 5.39
C LEU A 20 2.47 7.11 3.98
N MET A 21 3.30 6.17 3.50
CA MET A 21 3.78 6.16 2.12
C MET A 21 2.62 6.00 1.12
N LEU A 22 1.67 5.08 1.36
CA LEU A 22 0.49 4.91 0.49
C LEU A 22 -0.33 6.18 0.30
N VAL A 23 -0.49 6.98 1.37
CA VAL A 23 -1.22 8.25 1.31
C VAL A 23 -0.47 9.26 0.44
N ALA A 24 0.86 9.35 0.59
CA ALA A 24 1.69 10.21 -0.25
C ALA A 24 1.63 9.78 -1.72
N ASP A 25 1.79 8.49 -2.00
CA ASP A 25 1.70 7.95 -3.36
C ASP A 25 0.31 8.19 -3.98
N GLY A 26 -0.77 8.10 -3.19
CA GLY A 26 -2.13 8.44 -3.62
C GLY A 26 -2.27 9.92 -4.02
N TYR A 27 -1.69 10.83 -3.24
CA TYR A 27 -1.64 12.25 -3.58
C TYR A 27 -0.86 12.48 -4.88
N HIS A 28 0.32 11.88 -5.01
CA HIS A 28 1.17 12.02 -6.19
C HIS A 28 0.55 11.39 -7.45
N ALA A 29 -0.15 10.27 -7.34
CA ALA A 29 -0.91 9.68 -8.45
C ALA A 29 -2.00 10.63 -8.96
N ASN A 30 -2.74 11.28 -8.05
CA ASN A 30 -3.77 12.25 -8.40
C ASN A 30 -3.16 13.53 -9.01
N GLU A 31 -2.04 14.03 -8.46
CA GLU A 31 -1.32 15.16 -9.03
C GLU A 31 -0.83 14.86 -10.46
N ALA A 32 -0.25 13.68 -10.67
CA ALA A 32 0.20 13.21 -11.97
C ALA A 32 -0.97 13.13 -12.98
N PHE A 33 -2.12 12.60 -12.56
CA PHE A 33 -3.33 12.59 -13.39
C PHE A 33 -3.76 14.01 -13.81
N ASN A 34 -3.81 14.96 -12.87
CA ASN A 34 -4.19 16.35 -13.17
C ASN A 34 -3.21 17.04 -14.13
N LYS A 35 -1.94 16.62 -14.13
CA LYS A 35 -0.90 17.09 -15.06
C LYS A 35 -0.84 16.31 -16.38
N LYS A 36 -1.72 15.31 -16.57
CA LYS A 36 -1.67 14.35 -17.68
C LYS A 36 -0.34 13.57 -17.76
N ASP A 37 0.35 13.44 -16.64
CA ASP A 37 1.54 12.62 -16.50
C ASP A 37 1.13 11.18 -16.15
N TYR A 38 0.77 10.41 -17.17
CA TYR A 38 0.31 9.03 -16.97
C TYR A 38 1.45 8.08 -16.60
N THR A 39 2.70 8.43 -16.89
CA THR A 39 3.86 7.67 -16.41
C THR A 39 4.04 7.86 -14.91
N GLY A 40 3.92 9.10 -14.41
CA GLY A 40 3.87 9.37 -12.97
C GLY A 40 2.70 8.68 -12.29
N MET A 41 1.51 8.69 -12.90
CA MET A 41 0.34 7.97 -12.38
C MET A 41 0.58 6.44 -12.30
N LEU A 42 1.23 5.86 -13.31
CA LEU A 42 1.62 4.44 -13.33
C LEU A 42 2.53 4.09 -12.16
N VAL A 43 3.62 4.85 -12.00
CA VAL A 43 4.64 4.62 -10.97
C VAL A 43 4.03 4.69 -9.57
N ASN A 44 3.23 5.73 -9.31
CA ASN A 44 2.57 5.89 -8.01
C ASN A 44 1.49 4.81 -7.78
N GLY A 45 0.75 4.38 -8.80
CA GLY A 45 -0.19 3.25 -8.69
C GLY A 45 0.50 1.93 -8.34
N GLN A 46 1.66 1.65 -8.95
CA GLN A 46 2.49 0.49 -8.62
C GLN A 46 3.06 0.58 -7.19
N ALA A 47 3.49 1.77 -6.76
CA ALA A 47 3.98 2.02 -5.40
C ALA A 47 2.88 1.77 -4.36
N ILE A 48 1.65 2.23 -4.61
CA ILE A 48 0.49 1.95 -3.76
C ILE A 48 0.26 0.43 -3.63
N SER A 49 0.31 -0.28 -4.75
CA SER A 49 0.10 -1.73 -4.76
C SER A 49 1.16 -2.46 -3.92
N ALA A 50 2.44 -2.14 -4.15
CA ALA A 50 3.56 -2.74 -3.44
C ALA A 50 3.57 -2.39 -1.94
N GLY A 51 3.33 -1.12 -1.58
CA GLY A 51 3.28 -0.68 -0.19
C GLY A 51 2.19 -1.38 0.62
N ALA A 52 1.04 -1.67 0.02
CA ALA A 52 -0.05 -2.40 0.66
C ALA A 52 0.32 -3.86 0.96
N THR A 53 1.08 -4.51 0.06
CA THR A 53 1.59 -5.87 0.28
C THR A 53 2.70 -5.93 1.32
N LYS A 54 3.49 -4.86 1.47
CA LYS A 54 4.60 -4.79 2.43
C LYS A 54 4.15 -4.91 3.89
N CYS A 55 2.95 -4.39 4.22
CA CYS A 55 2.38 -4.57 5.55
C CYS A 55 2.01 -6.04 5.83
N GLU A 56 1.46 -6.78 4.86
CA GLU A 56 1.19 -8.22 5.05
C GLU A 56 2.47 -9.05 5.20
N ASP A 57 3.55 -8.65 4.53
CA ASP A 57 4.85 -9.33 4.64
C ASP A 57 5.40 -9.35 6.07
N VAL A 58 5.12 -8.30 6.84
CA VAL A 58 5.51 -8.15 8.25
C VAL A 58 4.78 -9.16 9.16
N PHE A 59 3.61 -9.64 8.73
CA PHE A 59 2.80 -10.63 9.43
C PHE A 59 2.96 -12.06 8.87
N LYS A 60 3.93 -12.34 7.98
CA LYS A 60 4.12 -13.71 7.44
C LYS A 60 4.41 -14.77 8.51
N ALA A 61 5.05 -14.40 9.61
CA ALA A 61 5.36 -15.30 10.72
C ALA A 61 4.24 -15.42 11.77
N SER A 62 3.22 -14.55 11.71
CA SER A 62 2.13 -14.49 12.68
C SER A 62 0.89 -13.87 12.04
N PRO A 63 -0.27 -14.54 12.03
CA PRO A 63 -1.44 -14.07 11.28
C PRO A 63 -1.80 -12.62 11.62
N SER A 64 -1.91 -11.78 10.59
CA SER A 64 -2.38 -10.41 10.71
C SER A 64 -3.82 -10.39 11.24
N PRO A 65 -4.23 -9.34 11.98
CA PRO A 65 -5.64 -9.15 12.26
C PRO A 65 -6.44 -9.11 10.96
N SER A 66 -7.55 -9.84 10.86
CA SER A 66 -8.29 -10.02 9.59
C SER A 66 -8.73 -8.71 8.93
N TYR A 67 -8.98 -7.66 9.72
CA TYR A 67 -9.29 -6.33 9.22
C TYR A 67 -8.11 -5.65 8.52
N LEU A 68 -6.86 -5.96 8.90
CA LEU A 68 -5.65 -5.47 8.24
C LEU A 68 -5.43 -6.19 6.91
N THR A 69 -5.61 -7.51 6.89
CA THR A 69 -5.53 -8.32 5.66
C THR A 69 -6.48 -7.82 4.57
N ASP A 70 -7.75 -7.63 4.92
CA ASP A 70 -8.76 -7.13 3.98
C ASP A 70 -8.45 -5.71 3.49
N ARG A 71 -7.97 -4.82 4.38
CA ARG A 71 -7.57 -3.45 4.01
C ARG A 71 -6.37 -3.46 3.07
N ASN A 72 -5.34 -4.24 3.37
CA ASN A 72 -4.15 -4.37 2.53
C ASN A 72 -4.48 -4.90 1.15
N LEU A 73 -5.34 -5.93 1.07
CA LEU A 73 -5.81 -6.45 -0.21
C LEU A 73 -6.56 -5.39 -1.03
N LYS A 74 -7.47 -4.64 -0.39
CA LYS A 74 -8.22 -3.56 -1.07
C LYS A 74 -7.32 -2.44 -1.56
N MET A 75 -6.32 -2.04 -0.78
CA MET A 75 -5.34 -1.03 -1.17
C MET A 75 -4.46 -1.51 -2.32
N ALA A 76 -4.04 -2.78 -2.30
CA ALA A 76 -3.27 -3.39 -3.38
C ALA A 76 -4.05 -3.38 -4.71
N ILE A 77 -5.32 -3.79 -4.66
CA ILE A 77 -6.23 -3.77 -5.81
C ILE A 77 -6.41 -2.33 -6.32
N LEU A 78 -6.61 -1.36 -5.43
CA LEU A 78 -6.75 0.06 -5.81
C LEU A 78 -5.51 0.58 -6.54
N GLY A 79 -4.30 0.32 -6.01
CA GLY A 79 -3.04 0.69 -6.66
C GLY A 79 -2.92 0.08 -8.06
N GLN A 80 -3.26 -1.20 -8.21
CA GLN A 80 -3.26 -1.87 -9.51
C GLN A 80 -4.29 -1.27 -10.49
N MET A 81 -5.47 -0.85 -10.00
CA MET A 81 -6.46 -0.18 -10.83
C MET A 81 -5.96 1.18 -11.33
N ILE A 82 -5.31 1.98 -10.46
CA ILE A 82 -4.69 3.25 -10.85
C ILE A 82 -3.61 3.00 -11.91
N ALA A 83 -2.70 2.06 -11.67
CA ALA A 83 -1.67 1.68 -12.63
C ALA A 83 -2.27 1.24 -13.97
N THR A 84 -3.31 0.41 -13.96
CA THR A 84 -3.97 -0.08 -15.19
C THR A 84 -4.71 1.03 -15.93
N MET A 85 -5.34 1.97 -15.22
CA MET A 85 -6.01 3.10 -15.86
C MET A 85 -5.00 4.05 -16.53
N SER A 86 -3.81 4.22 -15.95
CA SER A 86 -2.76 5.06 -16.52
C SER A 86 -2.31 4.59 -17.92
N THR A 87 -2.28 3.27 -18.16
CA THR A 87 -1.86 2.72 -19.46
C THR A 87 -2.88 2.90 -20.57
N LYS A 88 -4.15 3.19 -20.24
CA LYS A 88 -5.18 3.51 -21.24
C LYS A 88 -5.04 4.92 -21.81
N PHE A 89 -4.29 5.79 -21.14
CA PHE A 89 -4.10 7.19 -21.53
C PHE A 89 -2.72 7.49 -22.12
N ASN A 90 -1.80 6.53 -22.04
CA ASN A 90 -0.42 6.65 -22.51
C ASN A 90 -0.26 6.30 -23.99
#